data_AF-A0A1B9L4P8-F1
#
_entry.id   AF-A0A1B9L4P8-F1
#
_cell.length_a   1.000
_cell.length_b   1.000
_cell.length_c   1.000
_cell.angle_alpha   90.00
_cell.angle_beta   90.00
_cell.angle_gamma   90.00
#
_symmetry.space_group_name_H-M   'P 1'
#
loop_
_entity.id
_entity.type
_entity.pdbx_description
1 polymer ?
#
loop_
_entity_poly.entity_id
_entity_poly.type
_entity_poly.pdbx_seq_one_letter_code
_entity_poly.pdbx_strand_id
1 'polypeptide(L)'
;MPSKYRPQIFGWFGDLDKGPYSVPLHDDRLSYANNNYCAFIRQDLNDQIFYACLSFFSIICGSVIIIGFFWLLVHHDNSKIEFIDMIVIFCFINCCLAMYYVIPKLYHNLFSRCGSPIIFNRKTGKVYVNESDFFNFKFLRHPAVFLQPKKRRIKEYDWDDLHGVIIHNMSRNALTSTVLMVCQPGTHQVIDHIMLDPIRAGAGSTFVWGWINSFMFFCDVANIDDGEYKSDQEAEFKAHRIDGQGWPEWMIEAFNATSLEALAEIKQRHNITE
;
A
#
# COMPACT_ATOMS: atom_id res chain seq x y z
N MET A 1 -24.68 -5.31 -4.16
CA MET A 1 -25.16 -3.94 -4.49
C MET A 1 -24.00 -3.17 -5.08
N PRO A 2 -24.14 -2.30 -6.08
CA PRO A 2 -23.00 -1.53 -6.58
C PRO A 2 -22.46 -0.59 -5.49
N SER A 3 -21.12 -0.44 -5.42
CA SER A 3 -20.47 0.51 -4.50
C SER A 3 -21.10 1.89 -4.55
N LYS A 4 -21.23 2.54 -3.39
CA LYS A 4 -21.61 3.95 -3.30
C LYS A 4 -20.51 4.89 -3.80
N TYR A 5 -19.25 4.45 -3.78
CA TYR A 5 -18.09 5.25 -4.18
C TYR A 5 -17.82 5.19 -5.70
N ARG A 6 -17.52 6.35 -6.31
CA ARG A 6 -17.34 6.50 -7.77
C ARG A 6 -16.08 7.30 -8.13
N PRO A 7 -15.28 6.86 -9.12
CA PRO A 7 -15.44 5.65 -9.92
C PRO A 7 -15.15 4.37 -9.12
N GLN A 8 -15.72 3.25 -9.57
CA GLN A 8 -15.45 1.95 -8.96
C GLN A 8 -14.09 1.43 -9.41
N ILE A 9 -13.37 0.80 -8.50
CA ILE A 9 -12.13 0.09 -8.81
C ILE A 9 -12.42 -1.33 -9.31
N PHE A 10 -11.56 -1.81 -10.21
CA PHE A 10 -11.66 -3.17 -10.72
C PHE A 10 -11.53 -4.20 -9.60
N GLY A 11 -12.34 -5.25 -9.66
CA GLY A 11 -12.38 -6.29 -8.62
C GLY A 11 -13.15 -5.89 -7.36
N TRP A 12 -13.95 -4.82 -7.39
CA TRP A 12 -14.82 -4.44 -6.27
C TRP A 12 -15.68 -5.62 -5.76
N PHE A 13 -15.70 -5.80 -4.45
CA PHE A 13 -16.49 -6.84 -3.78
C PHE A 13 -17.52 -6.27 -2.80
N GLY A 14 -17.11 -5.29 -1.98
CA GLY A 14 -17.97 -4.74 -0.94
C GLY A 14 -17.47 -3.41 -0.39
N ASP A 15 -18.39 -2.58 0.05
CA ASP A 15 -18.06 -1.35 0.79
C ASP A 15 -17.97 -1.70 2.28
N LEU A 16 -17.02 -1.08 2.98
CA LEU A 16 -16.89 -1.18 4.42
C LEU A 16 -17.39 0.12 5.05
N ASP A 17 -18.48 0.03 5.78
CA ASP A 17 -19.01 1.17 6.51
C ASP A 17 -18.13 1.50 7.72
N LYS A 18 -18.16 2.76 8.13
CA LYS A 18 -17.57 3.18 9.40
C LYS A 18 -18.51 2.81 10.52
N GLY A 19 -17.96 2.35 11.64
CA GLY A 19 -18.74 2.02 12.82
C GLY A 19 -17.89 1.31 13.87
N PRO A 20 -18.39 1.23 15.12
CA PRO A 20 -17.71 0.47 16.15
C PRO A 20 -17.81 -1.02 15.82
N TYR A 21 -16.66 -1.68 15.70
CA TYR A 21 -16.59 -3.13 15.54
C TYR A 21 -15.94 -3.74 16.78
N SER A 22 -16.58 -4.76 17.37
CA SER A 22 -15.96 -5.56 18.42
C SER A 22 -14.94 -6.49 17.77
N VAL A 23 -13.69 -6.06 17.64
CA VAL A 23 -12.63 -6.88 17.04
C VAL A 23 -11.61 -7.23 18.13
N PRO A 24 -11.45 -8.53 18.47
CA PRO A 24 -10.69 -8.93 19.64
C PRO A 24 -9.17 -9.09 19.42
N LEU A 25 -8.62 -8.77 18.23
CA LEU A 25 -7.21 -9.07 17.96
C LEU A 25 -6.39 -7.87 17.45
N HIS A 26 -5.24 -7.74 18.10
CA HIS A 26 -4.05 -7.07 17.62
C HIS A 26 -3.59 -7.73 16.31
N ASP A 27 -3.47 -6.94 15.24
CA ASP A 27 -2.95 -7.40 13.95
C ASP A 27 -1.43 -7.19 13.92
N ASP A 28 -0.67 -8.16 13.42
CA ASP A 28 0.81 -8.10 13.35
C ASP A 28 1.34 -6.88 12.56
N ARG A 29 0.48 -6.27 11.74
CA ARG A 29 0.78 -5.05 10.99
C ARG A 29 0.58 -3.76 11.76
N LEU A 30 -0.03 -3.81 12.94
CA LEU A 30 -0.03 -2.68 13.84
C LEU A 30 1.40 -2.53 14.37
N SER A 31 2.13 -1.59 13.78
CA SER A 31 3.54 -1.39 14.13
C SER A 31 3.70 -0.54 15.38
N TYR A 32 2.71 0.31 15.70
CA TYR A 32 2.71 1.16 16.88
C TYR A 32 1.31 1.70 17.15
N ALA A 33 0.90 1.81 18.41
CA ALA A 33 -0.28 2.56 18.82
C ALA A 33 -0.04 3.24 20.17
N ASN A 34 -0.61 4.43 20.33
CA ASN A 34 -0.73 5.10 21.62
C ASN A 34 -2.07 5.82 21.70
N ASN A 35 -2.25 6.62 22.75
CA ASN A 35 -3.47 7.36 22.97
C ASN A 35 -3.73 8.54 22.00
N ASN A 36 -2.77 8.88 21.13
CA ASN A 36 -2.88 9.96 20.14
C ASN A 36 -3.00 9.42 18.71
N TYR A 37 -2.12 8.49 18.32
CA TYR A 37 -2.04 7.95 16.97
C TYR A 37 -1.69 6.46 16.95
N CYS A 38 -2.00 5.80 15.83
CA CYS A 38 -1.54 4.46 15.52
C CYS A 38 -0.89 4.42 14.13
N ALA A 39 -0.07 3.41 13.89
CA ALA A 39 0.66 3.21 12.65
C ALA A 39 0.53 1.77 12.15
N PHE A 40 0.08 1.62 10.91
CA PHE A 40 -0.06 0.32 10.24
C PHE A 40 0.98 0.18 9.13
N ILE A 41 1.68 -0.95 9.10
CA ILE A 41 2.53 -1.35 7.98
C ILE A 41 1.74 -2.23 7.00
N ARG A 42 2.10 -2.18 5.73
CA ARG A 42 1.37 -2.91 4.68
C ARG A 42 2.07 -4.18 4.23
N GLN A 43 3.33 -4.33 4.61
CA GLN A 43 4.17 -5.45 4.21
C GLN A 43 5.30 -5.61 5.23
N ASP A 44 5.50 -6.85 5.66
CA ASP A 44 6.58 -7.20 6.58
C ASP A 44 7.91 -7.40 5.84
N LEU A 45 9.01 -7.33 6.60
CA LEU A 45 10.35 -7.45 6.04
C LEU A 45 10.57 -8.81 5.36
N ASN A 46 10.07 -9.89 5.97
CA ASN A 46 10.21 -11.24 5.44
C ASN A 46 9.48 -11.40 4.10
N ASP A 47 8.24 -10.91 4.02
CA ASP A 47 7.45 -10.91 2.77
C ASP A 47 8.15 -10.08 1.69
N GLN A 48 8.67 -8.91 2.07
CA GLN A 48 9.41 -8.05 1.16
C GLN A 48 10.65 -8.75 0.58
N ILE A 49 11.46 -9.39 1.42
CA ILE A 49 12.64 -10.15 0.99
C ILE A 49 12.22 -11.32 0.08
N PHE A 50 11.20 -12.08 0.49
CA PHE A 50 10.72 -13.22 -0.27
C PHE A 50 10.25 -12.82 -1.68
N TYR A 51 9.41 -11.80 -1.79
CA TYR A 51 8.93 -11.32 -3.09
C TYR A 51 10.01 -10.61 -3.91
N ALA A 52 11.00 -9.99 -3.27
CA ALA A 52 12.19 -9.47 -3.96
C ALA A 52 12.97 -10.62 -4.63
N CYS A 53 13.29 -11.67 -3.86
CA CYS A 53 14.01 -12.85 -4.38
C CYS A 53 13.25 -13.53 -5.52
N LEU A 54 11.94 -13.74 -5.36
CA LEU A 54 11.10 -14.34 -6.41
C LEU A 54 11.10 -13.48 -7.68
N SER A 55 10.98 -12.16 -7.53
CA SER A 55 10.98 -11.24 -8.68
C SER A 55 12.35 -11.19 -9.36
N PHE A 56 13.43 -11.22 -8.58
CA PHE A 56 14.80 -11.25 -9.08
C PHE A 56 15.09 -12.52 -9.90
N PHE A 57 14.73 -13.70 -9.37
CA PHE A 57 14.85 -14.96 -10.09
C PHE A 57 14.04 -14.94 -11.40
N SER A 58 12.80 -14.46 -11.35
CA SER A 58 11.93 -14.34 -12.52
C SER A 58 12.54 -13.43 -13.60
N ILE A 59 13.21 -12.34 -13.21
CA ILE A 59 13.91 -11.44 -14.13
C ILE A 59 15.11 -12.11 -14.79
N ILE A 60 15.90 -12.89 -14.05
CA ILE A 60 17.02 -13.66 -14.61
C ILE A 60 16.50 -14.65 -15.65
N CYS A 61 15.50 -15.47 -15.29
CA CYS A 61 14.91 -16.44 -16.22
C CYS A 61 14.32 -15.77 -17.46
N GLY A 62 13.59 -14.66 -17.29
CA GLY A 62 13.04 -13.90 -18.41
C GLY A 62 14.12 -13.32 -19.31
N SER A 63 15.22 -12.82 -18.74
CA SER A 63 16.35 -12.30 -19.51
C SER A 63 17.03 -13.39 -20.35
N VAL A 64 17.20 -14.60 -19.81
CA VAL A 64 17.75 -15.75 -20.55
C VAL A 64 16.85 -16.13 -21.73
N ILE A 65 15.53 -16.15 -21.54
CA ILE A 65 14.57 -16.44 -22.61
C ILE A 65 14.65 -15.38 -23.72
N ILE A 66 14.72 -14.10 -23.35
CA ILE A 66 14.84 -12.99 -24.30
C ILE A 66 16.14 -13.08 -25.10
N ILE A 67 17.27 -13.33 -24.44
CA ILE A 67 18.57 -13.48 -25.11
C ILE A 67 18.55 -14.71 -26.03
N GLY A 68 18.01 -15.83 -25.56
CA GLY A 68 17.85 -17.05 -26.36
C GLY A 68 16.99 -16.83 -27.60
N PHE A 69 15.92 -16.04 -27.49
CA PHE A 69 15.08 -15.64 -28.62
C PHE A 69 15.89 -14.88 -29.68
N PHE A 70 16.65 -13.85 -29.27
CA PHE A 70 17.48 -13.09 -30.21
C PHE A 70 18.60 -13.94 -30.84
N TRP A 71 19.20 -14.85 -30.07
CA TRP A 71 20.21 -15.77 -30.59
C TRP A 71 19.63 -16.70 -31.67
N LEU A 72 18.44 -17.26 -31.41
CA LEU A 72 17.70 -18.08 -32.37
C LEU A 72 17.34 -17.27 -33.62
N LEU A 73 16.84 -16.04 -33.49
CA LEU A 73 16.55 -15.17 -34.64
C LEU A 73 17.77 -14.93 -35.54
N VAL A 74 18.97 -14.79 -34.96
CA VAL A 74 20.20 -14.56 -35.73
C VAL A 74 20.70 -15.82 -36.41
N HIS A 75 20.52 -16.99 -35.81
CA HIS A 75 21.01 -18.28 -36.33
C HIS A 75 19.96 -19.04 -37.17
N HIS A 76 18.74 -18.54 -37.27
CA HIS A 76 17.67 -19.16 -38.03
C HIS A 76 17.94 -19.03 -39.54
N ASP A 77 18.17 -20.16 -40.22
CA ASP A 77 18.40 -20.21 -41.66
C ASP A 77 17.05 -20.13 -42.41
N ASN A 78 16.89 -19.07 -43.20
CA ASN A 78 15.59 -18.64 -43.70
C ASN A 78 15.20 -19.36 -44.99
N SER A 79 14.16 -20.20 -44.91
CA SER A 79 13.35 -20.49 -46.09
C SER A 79 11.84 -20.53 -45.83
N LYS A 80 11.37 -20.87 -44.63
CA LYS A 80 9.95 -20.85 -44.23
C LYS A 80 9.81 -20.62 -42.72
N ILE A 81 8.71 -19.98 -42.32
CA ILE A 81 8.29 -19.89 -40.91
C ILE A 81 7.64 -21.22 -40.54
N GLU A 82 8.22 -21.91 -39.57
CA GLU A 82 7.70 -23.18 -39.07
C GLU A 82 6.82 -22.98 -37.82
N PHE A 83 6.10 -24.03 -37.43
CA PHE A 83 5.30 -24.02 -36.20
C PHE A 83 6.13 -23.71 -34.94
N ILE A 84 7.41 -24.12 -34.95
CA ILE A 84 8.36 -23.84 -33.87
C ILE A 84 8.61 -22.33 -33.73
N ASP A 85 8.72 -21.60 -34.84
CA ASP A 85 8.94 -20.15 -34.82
C ASP A 85 7.74 -19.41 -34.20
N MET A 86 6.52 -19.86 -34.51
CA MET A 86 5.31 -19.29 -33.90
C MET A 86 5.27 -19.51 -32.39
N ILE A 87 5.66 -20.70 -31.90
CA ILE A 87 5.78 -20.99 -30.46
C ILE A 87 6.83 -20.08 -29.82
N VAL A 88 7.99 -19.93 -30.46
CA VAL A 88 9.10 -19.12 -29.95
C VAL A 88 8.70 -17.64 -29.86
N ILE A 89 8.03 -17.10 -30.88
CA ILE A 89 7.46 -15.73 -30.86
C ILE A 89 6.42 -15.59 -29.74
N PHE A 90 5.50 -16.55 -29.59
CA PHE A 90 4.50 -16.50 -28.53
C PHE A 90 5.16 -16.51 -27.13
N CYS A 91 6.14 -17.37 -26.90
CA CYS A 91 6.91 -17.41 -25.66
C CYS A 91 7.62 -16.08 -25.38
N PHE A 92 8.20 -15.45 -26.41
CA PHE A 92 8.84 -14.14 -26.29
C PHE A 92 7.84 -13.06 -25.88
N ILE A 93 6.67 -12.97 -26.53
CA ILE A 93 5.63 -11.99 -26.20
C ILE A 93 5.16 -12.19 -24.75
N ASN A 94 4.88 -13.43 -24.34
CA ASN A 94 4.48 -13.73 -22.97
C ASN A 94 5.58 -13.37 -21.96
N CYS A 95 6.86 -13.59 -22.31
CA CYS A 95 7.99 -13.19 -21.48
C CYS A 95 8.06 -11.67 -21.32
N CYS A 96 7.94 -10.90 -22.40
CA CYS A 96 7.90 -9.43 -22.34
C CYS A 96 6.75 -8.93 -21.45
N LEU A 97 5.56 -9.51 -21.61
CA LEU A 97 4.40 -9.18 -20.76
C LEU A 97 4.67 -9.52 -19.29
N ALA A 98 5.22 -10.70 -18.99
CA ALA A 98 5.58 -11.09 -17.63
C ALA A 98 6.61 -10.13 -17.02
N MET A 99 7.64 -9.75 -17.78
CA MET A 99 8.68 -8.81 -17.34
C MET A 99 8.10 -7.43 -17.01
N TYR A 100 7.12 -6.95 -17.80
CA TYR A 100 6.43 -5.69 -17.53
C TYR A 100 5.72 -5.69 -16.15
N TYR A 101 5.24 -6.84 -15.66
CA TYR A 101 4.66 -6.96 -14.32
C TYR A 101 5.72 -7.19 -13.22
N VAL A 102 6.72 -8.03 -13.48
CA VAL A 102 7.71 -8.45 -12.47
C VAL A 102 8.68 -7.32 -12.12
N ILE A 103 9.12 -6.53 -13.10
CA ILE A 103 10.05 -5.41 -12.87
C ILE A 103 9.50 -4.42 -11.83
N PRO A 104 8.28 -3.85 -11.98
CA PRO A 104 7.69 -2.98 -10.96
C PRO A 104 7.64 -3.63 -9.58
N LYS A 105 7.36 -4.94 -9.50
CA LYS A 105 7.28 -5.68 -8.25
C LYS A 105 8.66 -5.82 -7.58
N LEU A 106 9.73 -6.03 -8.36
CA LEU A 106 11.08 -6.01 -7.84
C LEU A 106 11.44 -4.61 -7.31
N TYR A 107 11.21 -3.57 -8.11
CA TYR A 107 11.46 -2.18 -7.71
C TYR A 107 10.73 -1.82 -6.42
N HIS A 108 9.45 -2.18 -6.33
CA HIS A 108 8.66 -2.04 -5.12
C HIS A 108 9.35 -2.69 -3.91
N ASN A 109 9.69 -3.98 -4.00
CA ASN A 109 10.29 -4.70 -2.87
C ASN A 109 11.73 -4.27 -2.56
N LEU A 110 12.46 -3.63 -3.47
CA LEU A 110 13.81 -3.14 -3.20
C LEU A 110 13.82 -1.71 -2.63
N PHE A 111 12.94 -0.84 -3.12
CA PHE A 111 12.99 0.59 -2.81
C PHE A 111 11.91 1.06 -1.83
N SER A 112 10.81 0.34 -1.71
CA SER A 112 9.82 0.61 -0.66
C SER A 112 10.31 -0.01 0.64
N ARG A 113 10.88 0.78 1.54
CA ARG A 113 11.27 0.29 2.87
C ARG A 113 10.03 -0.15 3.66
N CYS A 114 9.90 -1.45 3.91
CA CYS A 114 8.99 -2.09 4.87
C CYS A 114 7.56 -1.54 4.90
N GLY A 115 6.82 -1.68 3.79
CA GLY A 115 5.38 -1.40 3.77
C GLY A 115 4.97 0.08 3.81
N SER A 116 5.87 0.98 4.20
CA SER A 116 5.66 2.41 4.47
C SER A 116 4.41 2.74 5.30
N PRO A 117 4.56 3.14 6.57
CA PRO A 117 3.43 3.16 7.50
C PRO A 117 2.35 4.17 7.09
N ILE A 118 1.09 3.81 7.35
CA ILE A 118 -0.04 4.73 7.37
C ILE A 118 -0.29 5.10 8.83
N ILE A 119 -0.31 6.39 9.12
CA ILE A 119 -0.44 6.90 10.48
C ILE A 119 -1.81 7.54 10.63
N PHE A 120 -2.58 7.09 11.62
CA PHE A 120 -3.90 7.61 11.94
C PHE A 120 -3.84 8.32 13.28
N ASN A 121 -4.12 9.62 13.32
CA ASN A 121 -4.21 10.38 14.56
C ASN A 121 -5.68 10.62 14.91
N ARG A 122 -6.13 9.99 16.01
CA ARG A 122 -7.53 10.07 16.46
C ARG A 122 -7.88 11.38 17.14
N LYS A 123 -6.88 12.12 17.66
CA LYS A 123 -7.08 13.41 18.32
C LYS A 123 -7.28 14.55 17.34
N THR A 124 -6.63 14.47 16.18
CA THR A 124 -6.76 15.45 15.09
C THR A 124 -7.71 15.00 13.99
N GLY A 125 -8.09 13.72 13.95
CA GLY A 125 -8.88 13.17 12.84
C GLY A 125 -8.12 13.11 11.52
N LYS A 126 -6.77 13.18 11.54
CA LYS A 126 -5.94 13.20 10.33
C LYS A 126 -5.26 11.87 10.07
N VAL A 127 -5.12 11.56 8.79
CA VAL A 127 -4.44 10.37 8.28
C VAL A 127 -3.25 10.79 7.43
N TYR A 128 -2.07 10.35 7.82
CA TYR A 128 -0.83 10.67 7.12
C TYR A 128 -0.35 9.44 6.35
N VAL A 129 -0.12 9.63 5.06
CA VAL A 129 0.35 8.58 4.15
C VAL A 129 1.67 9.03 3.55
N ASN A 130 2.69 8.19 3.71
CA ASN A 130 3.94 8.32 2.97
C ASN A 130 4.18 7.01 2.21
N GLU A 131 3.75 6.93 0.97
CA GLU A 131 3.90 5.72 0.18
C GLU A 131 4.85 5.89 -0.99
N SER A 132 5.54 4.82 -1.36
CA SER A 132 6.23 4.77 -2.65
C SER A 132 5.20 4.90 -3.77
N ASP A 133 5.52 5.60 -4.86
CA ASP A 133 4.69 5.65 -6.06
C ASP A 133 4.34 4.24 -6.59
N PHE A 134 5.14 3.22 -6.24
CA PHE A 134 4.90 1.81 -6.56
C PHE A 134 3.88 1.08 -5.67
N PHE A 135 3.32 1.71 -4.63
CA PHE A 135 2.17 1.18 -3.89
C PHE A 135 0.83 1.50 -4.56
N ASN A 136 0.83 2.40 -5.54
CA ASN A 136 -0.39 2.86 -6.19
C ASN A 136 -1.06 1.69 -6.97
N PHE A 137 -2.36 1.49 -6.74
CA PHE A 137 -3.25 0.46 -7.32
C PHE A 137 -3.39 0.51 -8.87
N LYS A 138 -2.65 1.37 -9.57
CA LYS A 138 -2.70 1.45 -11.03
C LYS A 138 -2.16 0.17 -11.67
N PHE A 139 -3.05 -0.52 -12.41
CA PHE A 139 -2.76 -1.74 -13.17
C PHE A 139 -1.65 -1.54 -14.23
N LEU A 140 -1.66 -0.38 -14.88
CA LEU A 140 -0.64 0.03 -15.86
C LEU A 140 0.13 1.22 -15.31
N ARG A 141 1.45 1.08 -15.22
CA ARG A 141 2.35 2.14 -14.79
C ARG A 141 3.05 2.73 -15.99
N HIS A 142 3.09 4.06 -16.05
CA HIS A 142 3.88 4.74 -17.06
C HIS A 142 5.36 4.39 -16.86
N PRO A 143 6.10 3.95 -17.89
CA PRO A 143 7.48 3.49 -17.73
C PRO A 143 8.43 4.51 -17.09
N ALA A 144 8.17 5.81 -17.27
CA ALA A 144 8.96 6.86 -16.62
C ALA A 144 8.95 6.80 -15.08
N VAL A 145 7.95 6.16 -14.45
CA VAL A 145 7.92 5.95 -12.99
C VAL A 145 9.07 5.04 -12.55
N PHE A 146 9.55 4.12 -13.41
CA PHE A 146 10.70 3.27 -13.12
C PHE A 146 12.01 4.05 -12.95
N LEU A 147 12.10 5.24 -13.57
CA LEU A 147 13.27 6.11 -13.46
C LEU A 147 13.29 6.89 -12.13
N GLN A 148 12.19 6.88 -11.38
CA GLN A 148 12.05 7.65 -10.14
C GLN A 148 11.67 6.75 -8.96
N PRO A 149 12.47 5.71 -8.64
CA PRO A 149 12.06 4.71 -7.66
C PRO A 149 12.00 5.21 -6.22
N LYS A 150 12.66 6.33 -5.95
CA LYS A 150 12.64 7.03 -4.67
C LYS A 150 11.52 8.06 -4.56
N LYS A 151 10.74 8.30 -5.62
CA LYS A 151 9.63 9.24 -5.56
C LYS A 151 8.54 8.68 -4.65
N ARG A 152 8.08 9.53 -3.74
CA ARG A 152 7.11 9.20 -2.72
C ARG A 152 5.92 10.14 -2.81
N ARG A 153 4.74 9.60 -2.56
CA ARG A 153 3.51 10.34 -2.34
C ARG A 153 3.35 10.53 -0.84
N ILE A 154 3.53 11.78 -0.41
CA ILE A 154 3.35 12.19 0.98
C ILE A 154 2.14 13.11 1.03
N LYS A 155 1.09 12.67 1.71
CA LYS A 155 -0.18 13.41 1.77
C LYS A 155 -0.83 13.25 3.15
N GLU A 156 -1.49 14.32 3.56
CA GLU A 156 -2.42 14.34 4.70
C GLU A 156 -3.84 14.23 4.15
N TYR A 157 -4.69 13.50 4.87
CA TYR A 157 -6.11 13.39 4.60
C TYR A 157 -6.93 13.57 5.85
N ASP A 158 -8.19 13.92 5.67
CA ASP A 158 -9.18 13.85 6.72
C ASP A 158 -9.71 12.43 6.85
N TRP A 159 -9.77 11.92 8.09
CA TRP A 159 -10.37 10.62 8.37
C TRP A 159 -11.80 10.55 7.86
N ASP A 160 -12.57 11.63 7.98
CA ASP A 160 -13.99 11.66 7.60
C ASP A 160 -14.21 11.34 6.11
N ASP A 161 -13.26 11.73 5.27
CA ASP A 161 -13.28 11.53 3.82
C ASP A 161 -12.69 10.19 3.38
N LEU A 162 -12.09 9.43 4.29
CA LEU A 162 -11.56 8.10 4.01
C LEU A 162 -12.60 7.02 4.25
N HIS A 163 -12.72 6.10 3.28
CA HIS A 163 -13.67 5.00 3.34
C HIS A 163 -13.06 3.66 2.93
N GLY A 164 -13.34 2.61 3.68
CA GLY A 164 -12.86 1.27 3.36
C GLY A 164 -13.67 0.60 2.25
N VAL A 165 -12.97 -0.09 1.35
CA VAL A 165 -13.56 -0.91 0.28
C VAL A 165 -12.77 -2.21 0.18
N ILE A 166 -13.49 -3.33 0.05
CA ILE A 166 -12.91 -4.63 -0.24
C ILE A 166 -12.88 -4.84 -1.75
N ILE A 167 -11.72 -5.29 -2.22
CA ILE A 167 -11.56 -5.83 -3.57
C ILE A 167 -11.12 -7.29 -3.54
N HIS A 168 -11.59 -8.04 -4.52
CA HIS A 168 -11.07 -9.35 -4.85
C HIS A 168 -9.80 -9.24 -5.68
N ASN A 169 -8.79 -9.99 -5.27
CA ASN A 169 -7.54 -10.09 -6.01
C ASN A 169 -7.59 -11.09 -7.18
N MET A 170 -8.78 -11.32 -7.78
CA MET A 170 -9.05 -12.22 -8.93
C MET A 170 -8.47 -13.65 -8.83
N SER A 171 -7.96 -14.05 -7.66
CA SER A 171 -7.38 -15.35 -7.36
C SER A 171 -8.44 -16.28 -6.79
N ARG A 172 -8.43 -17.56 -7.22
CA ARG A 172 -9.34 -18.62 -6.72
C ARG A 172 -9.31 -18.81 -5.19
N ASN A 173 -8.30 -18.29 -4.50
CA ASN A 173 -8.07 -18.55 -3.07
C ASN A 173 -8.78 -17.56 -2.11
N ALA A 174 -9.84 -16.87 -2.53
CA ALA A 174 -10.59 -15.91 -1.69
C ALA A 174 -9.68 -14.85 -1.04
N LEU A 175 -8.59 -14.46 -1.72
CA LEU A 175 -7.73 -13.38 -1.27
C LEU A 175 -8.44 -12.06 -1.54
N THR A 176 -8.63 -11.28 -0.49
CA THR A 176 -9.19 -9.95 -0.54
C THR A 176 -8.13 -8.92 -0.16
N SER A 177 -8.28 -7.72 -0.70
CA SER A 177 -7.46 -6.56 -0.35
C SER A 177 -8.38 -5.45 0.14
N THR A 178 -7.94 -4.70 1.15
CA THR A 178 -8.65 -3.51 1.63
C THR A 178 -7.99 -2.27 1.06
N VAL A 179 -8.77 -1.46 0.37
CA VAL A 179 -8.38 -0.17 -0.18
C VAL A 179 -9.16 0.92 0.53
N LEU A 180 -8.47 1.99 0.91
CA LEU A 180 -9.08 3.21 1.39
C LEU A 180 -9.35 4.12 0.19
N MET A 181 -10.62 4.45 -0.01
CA MET A 181 -11.08 5.46 -0.95
C MET A 181 -11.04 6.81 -0.26
N VAL A 182 -10.28 7.74 -0.82
CA VAL A 182 -10.33 9.14 -0.41
C VAL A 182 -11.38 9.81 -1.27
N CYS A 183 -12.46 10.26 -0.64
CA CYS A 183 -13.55 10.96 -1.31
C CYS A 183 -13.38 12.48 -1.18
N GLN A 184 -14.02 13.22 -2.09
CA GLN A 184 -14.19 14.66 -1.91
C GLN A 184 -15.16 14.91 -0.73
N PRO A 185 -14.90 15.92 0.12
CA PRO A 185 -15.71 16.18 1.32
C PRO A 185 -17.21 16.18 1.08
N GLY A 186 -17.93 15.40 1.87
CA GLY A 186 -19.39 15.29 1.80
C GLY A 186 -19.94 14.60 0.55
N THR A 187 -19.08 13.96 -0.25
CA THR A 187 -19.48 13.26 -1.48
C THR A 187 -18.99 11.81 -1.48
N HIS A 188 -19.46 11.02 -2.44
CA HIS A 188 -18.93 9.68 -2.73
C HIS A 188 -18.01 9.68 -3.96
N GLN A 189 -17.52 10.85 -4.36
CA GLN A 189 -16.61 10.99 -5.50
C GLN A 189 -15.17 10.74 -5.04
N VAL A 190 -14.59 9.62 -5.49
CA VAL A 190 -13.24 9.20 -5.18
C VAL A 190 -12.25 10.07 -5.94
N ILE A 191 -11.39 10.76 -5.19
CA ILE A 191 -10.30 11.59 -5.71
C ILE A 191 -8.96 10.90 -5.63
N ASP A 192 -8.81 9.94 -4.71
CA ASP A 192 -7.57 9.21 -4.50
C ASP A 192 -7.82 7.85 -3.84
N HIS A 193 -6.82 6.99 -3.85
CA HIS A 193 -6.88 5.68 -3.21
C HIS A 193 -5.59 5.36 -2.46
N ILE A 194 -5.71 4.58 -1.39
CA ILE A 194 -4.58 4.14 -0.57
C ILE A 194 -4.77 2.65 -0.32
N MET A 195 -3.77 1.84 -0.65
CA MET A 195 -3.79 0.42 -0.28
C MET A 195 -3.60 0.33 1.23
N LEU A 196 -4.53 -0.28 1.97
CA LEU A 196 -4.42 -0.51 3.41
C LEU A 196 -3.95 -1.93 3.71
N ASP A 197 -4.62 -2.92 3.12
CA ASP A 197 -4.26 -4.33 3.25
C ASP A 197 -4.11 -4.94 1.86
N PRO A 198 -2.88 -5.18 1.38
CA PRO A 198 -2.66 -5.66 0.02
C PRO A 198 -3.14 -7.10 -0.20
N ILE A 199 -3.02 -8.02 0.75
CA ILE A 199 -3.36 -9.43 0.57
C ILE A 199 -3.71 -10.06 1.92
N ARG A 200 -4.93 -10.61 2.03
CA ARG A 200 -5.31 -11.51 3.13
C ARG A 200 -6.34 -12.55 2.68
N ALA A 201 -6.28 -13.74 3.30
CA ALA A 201 -7.28 -14.79 3.09
C ALA A 201 -8.54 -14.52 3.92
N GLY A 202 -9.71 -14.66 3.29
CA GLY A 202 -11.00 -14.60 3.99
C GLY A 202 -11.30 -13.24 4.62
N ALA A 203 -11.90 -13.26 5.82
CA ALA A 203 -12.37 -12.07 6.54
C ALA A 203 -11.25 -11.20 7.16
N GLY A 204 -9.99 -11.61 7.05
CA GLY A 204 -8.87 -10.89 7.65
C GLY A 204 -8.80 -9.41 7.29
N SER A 205 -9.13 -9.09 6.04
CA SER A 205 -9.12 -7.72 5.50
C SER A 205 -10.13 -6.77 6.20
N THR A 206 -11.19 -7.34 6.78
CA THR A 206 -12.20 -6.59 7.56
C THR A 206 -11.74 -6.27 8.97
N PHE A 207 -10.82 -7.06 9.55
CA PHE A 207 -10.37 -6.88 10.94
C PHE A 207 -9.52 -5.61 11.10
N VAL A 208 -8.61 -5.34 10.17
CA VAL A 208 -7.78 -4.12 10.20
C VAL A 208 -8.65 -2.88 10.11
N TRP A 209 -9.62 -2.88 9.17
CA TRP A 209 -10.59 -1.78 9.05
C TRP A 209 -11.41 -1.61 10.32
N GLY A 210 -11.94 -2.71 10.89
CA GLY A 210 -12.71 -2.66 12.12
C GLY A 210 -11.92 -2.11 13.30
N TRP A 211 -10.67 -2.53 13.46
CA TRP A 211 -9.78 -2.03 14.50
C TRP A 211 -9.50 -0.53 14.36
N ILE A 212 -9.16 -0.06 13.14
CA ILE A 212 -8.90 1.36 12.88
C ILE A 212 -10.15 2.20 13.19
N ASN A 213 -11.34 1.73 12.81
CA ASN A 213 -12.58 2.44 13.14
C ASN A 213 -12.78 2.55 14.65
N SER A 214 -12.58 1.47 15.39
CA SER A 214 -12.71 1.49 16.85
C SER A 214 -11.68 2.39 17.52
N PHE A 215 -10.45 2.46 16.97
CA PHE A 215 -9.41 3.40 17.40
C PHE A 215 -9.79 4.86 17.13
N MET A 216 -10.28 5.16 15.93
CA MET A 216 -10.63 6.52 15.49
C MET A 216 -11.92 7.04 16.14
N PHE A 217 -12.88 6.17 16.46
CA PHE A 217 -14.15 6.53 17.09
C PHE A 217 -14.09 6.67 18.63
N PHE A 218 -12.93 6.40 19.24
CA PHE A 218 -12.76 6.36 20.71
C PHE A 218 -13.75 5.40 21.38
N CYS A 219 -13.70 4.12 21.00
CA CYS A 219 -14.50 3.10 21.69
C CYS A 219 -13.71 2.53 22.88
N ASP A 220 -14.24 2.64 24.10
CA ASP A 220 -13.71 1.98 25.32
C ASP A 220 -13.59 0.44 25.16
N VAL A 221 -14.26 -0.12 24.14
CA VAL A 221 -14.27 -1.54 23.78
C VAL A 221 -12.99 -1.96 23.05
N ALA A 222 -12.33 -1.03 22.35
CA ALA A 222 -11.00 -1.30 21.84
C ALA A 222 -10.08 -1.20 23.04
N ASN A 223 -9.57 -2.33 23.51
CA ASN A 223 -8.60 -2.41 24.59
C ASN A 223 -7.25 -1.84 24.11
N ILE A 224 -7.24 -0.55 23.76
CA ILE A 224 -6.10 0.19 23.18
C ILE A 224 -4.97 0.28 24.22
N ASP A 225 -5.34 0.18 25.50
CA ASP A 225 -4.48 0.25 26.68
C ASP A 225 -4.26 -1.13 27.35
N ASP A 226 -4.29 -2.26 26.61
CA ASP A 226 -3.92 -3.59 27.18
C ASP A 226 -2.42 -3.72 27.56
N GLY A 227 -1.76 -2.59 27.86
CA GLY A 227 -0.53 -2.51 28.63
C GLY A 227 0.78 -2.57 27.84
N GLU A 228 0.76 -2.66 26.51
CA GLU A 228 1.96 -3.03 25.76
C GLU A 228 2.80 -1.88 25.19
N TYR A 229 2.27 -0.66 25.03
CA TYR A 229 2.99 0.38 24.27
C TYR A 229 3.62 1.47 25.13
N LYS A 230 4.87 1.22 25.55
CA LYS A 230 5.72 2.13 26.33
C LYS A 230 6.51 3.07 25.41
N SER A 231 6.98 4.21 25.94
CA SER A 231 7.82 5.21 25.26
C SER A 231 8.99 4.62 24.46
N ASP A 232 9.58 3.54 24.94
CA ASP A 232 10.76 2.91 24.34
C ASP A 232 10.45 2.29 22.96
N GLN A 233 9.22 1.81 22.76
CA GLN A 233 8.76 1.26 21.47
C GLN A 233 8.45 2.36 20.45
N GLU A 234 8.13 3.58 20.89
CA GLU A 234 7.94 4.71 19.98
C GLU A 234 9.28 5.14 19.35
N ALA A 235 10.34 5.18 20.15
CA ALA A 235 11.69 5.48 19.67
C ALA A 235 12.14 4.41 18.67
N GLU A 236 11.92 3.13 18.98
CA GLU A 236 12.23 2.03 18.07
C GLU A 236 11.41 2.10 16.78
N PHE A 237 10.10 2.38 16.87
CA PHE A 237 9.24 2.59 15.72
C PHE A 237 9.75 3.74 14.84
N LYS A 238 10.02 4.91 15.43
CA LYS A 238 10.50 6.08 14.68
C LYS A 238 11.84 5.79 13.99
N ALA A 239 12.80 5.20 14.72
CA ALA A 239 14.12 4.84 14.18
C ALA A 239 14.02 3.86 13.00
N HIS A 240 13.13 2.86 13.07
CA HIS A 240 13.04 1.82 12.04
C HIS A 240 12.05 2.15 10.91
N ARG A 241 11.02 2.97 11.17
CA ARG A 241 9.86 3.15 10.27
C ARG A 241 9.61 4.58 9.82
N ILE A 242 10.18 5.59 10.48
CA ILE A 242 9.99 7.00 10.13
C ILE A 242 11.31 7.59 9.61
N ASP A 243 12.41 7.33 10.31
CA ASP A 243 13.71 7.90 10.00
C ASP A 243 14.24 7.44 8.64
N GLY A 244 14.67 8.40 7.82
CA GLY A 244 15.17 8.14 6.47
C GLY A 244 14.09 7.73 5.45
N GLN A 245 12.79 7.86 5.78
CA GLN A 245 11.68 7.62 4.83
C GLN A 245 11.24 8.88 4.08
N GLY A 246 11.90 10.02 4.32
CA GLY A 246 11.59 11.28 3.65
C GLY A 246 10.32 11.97 4.15
N TRP A 247 9.86 11.65 5.35
CA TRP A 247 8.78 12.41 6.00
C TRP A 247 9.20 13.87 6.23
N PRO A 248 8.35 14.85 5.90
CA PRO A 248 8.57 16.24 6.29
C PRO A 248 8.58 16.38 7.81
N GLU A 249 9.44 17.23 8.35
CA GLU A 249 9.57 17.47 9.80
C GLU A 249 8.23 17.86 10.44
N TRP A 250 7.46 18.72 9.77
CA TRP A 250 6.14 19.15 10.24
C TRP A 250 5.17 17.99 10.40
N MET A 251 5.22 16.95 9.54
CA MET A 251 4.34 15.78 9.68
C MET A 251 4.77 14.93 10.87
N ILE A 252 6.07 14.78 11.09
CA ILE A 252 6.60 14.04 12.26
C ILE A 252 6.14 14.70 13.56
N GLU A 253 6.12 16.03 13.63
CA GLU A 253 5.52 16.78 14.74
C GLU A 253 4.00 16.57 14.79
N ALA A 254 3.31 16.65 13.65
CA ALA A 254 1.86 16.53 13.53
C ALA A 254 1.30 15.16 13.99
N PHE A 255 2.08 14.08 13.90
CA PHE A 255 1.67 12.78 14.44
C PHE A 255 1.37 12.86 15.93
N ASN A 256 2.15 13.66 16.65
CA ASN A 256 2.08 13.81 18.10
C ASN A 256 1.10 14.91 18.54
N ALA A 257 0.47 15.61 17.60
CA ALA A 257 -0.51 16.65 17.92
C ALA A 257 -1.70 16.05 18.69
N THR A 258 -2.00 16.64 19.84
CA THR A 258 -3.06 16.20 20.77
C THR A 258 -4.40 16.90 20.51
N SER A 259 -4.43 17.90 19.63
CA SER A 259 -5.63 18.62 19.24
C SER A 259 -5.47 19.28 17.86
N LEU A 260 -6.57 19.76 17.29
CA LEU A 260 -6.57 20.50 16.03
C LEU A 260 -5.85 21.85 16.16
N GLU A 261 -5.93 22.51 17.32
CA GLU A 261 -5.21 23.76 17.58
C GLU A 261 -3.70 23.51 17.58
N ALA A 262 -3.24 22.46 18.27
CA ALA A 262 -1.83 22.08 18.27
C ALA A 262 -1.32 21.76 16.85
N LEU A 263 -2.15 21.09 16.04
CA LEU A 263 -1.83 20.83 14.63
C LEU A 263 -1.71 22.12 13.81
N ALA A 264 -2.62 23.08 14.02
CA ALA A 264 -2.58 24.38 13.34
C ALA A 264 -1.32 25.18 13.70
N GLU A 265 -0.91 25.17 14.97
CA GLU A 265 0.34 25.82 15.41
C GLU A 265 1.58 25.20 14.75
N ILE A 266 1.62 23.87 14.63
CA ILE A 266 2.72 23.16 13.93
C ILE A 266 2.76 23.58 12.46
N LYS A 267 1.62 23.56 11.77
CA LYS A 267 1.54 23.97 10.37
C LYS A 267 1.96 25.42 10.16
N GLN A 268 1.56 26.31 11.07
CA GLN A 268 1.96 27.72 11.04
C GLN A 268 3.47 27.88 11.23
N ARG A 269 4.08 27.19 12.20
CA ARG A 269 5.53 27.23 12.45
C ARG A 269 6.34 26.78 11.23
N HIS A 270 5.83 25.81 10.50
CA HIS A 270 6.46 25.24 9.30
C HIS A 270 6.03 25.91 7.99
N ASN A 271 5.26 27.01 8.05
CA ASN A 271 4.73 27.76 6.90
C ASN A 271 3.99 26.88 5.88
N ILE A 272 3.23 25.90 6.36
CA ILE A 272 2.39 25.04 5.52
C ILE A 272 1.04 25.75 5.30
N THR A 273 0.84 26.27 4.09
CA THR A 273 -0.49 26.70 3.62
C THR A 273 -1.29 25.49 3.17
N GLU A 274 -2.53 25.39 3.65
CA GLU A 274 -3.50 24.34 3.30
C GLU A 274 -3.65 24.11 1.78
#